data_AF-A0A846LU82-F1
#
_entry.id   AF-A0A846LU82-F1
#
_cell.length_a   1.000
_cell.length_b   1.000
_cell.length_c   1.000
_cell.angle_alpha   90.00
_cell.angle_beta   90.00
_cell.angle_gamma   90.00
#
_symmetry.space_group_name_H-M   'P 1'
#
loop_
_entity.id
_entity.type
_entity.pdbx_description
1 polymer ?
#
loop_
_entity_poly.entity_id
_entity_poly.type
_entity_poly.pdbx_seq_one_letter_code
_entity_poly.pdbx_strand_id
1 'polypeptide(L)'
;MTAPDPVRAGKALGGAAAAILFLEGIAVLFVPRGIAQTDDGLTGTRLTVLLVLAALLILASGVQRRPQGLVIGTALQVPLLLTGLLSGAMWLVGGLFVAIWLYLLQVRKELLGSQFGPPPAAPPPPPAG
;
A
#
# COMPACT_ATOMS: atom_id res chain seq x y z
N MET A 1 23.87 4.09 -18.80
CA MET A 1 23.10 3.65 -17.62
C MET A 1 22.73 2.20 -17.83
N THR A 2 23.33 1.27 -17.08
CA THR A 2 23.00 -0.16 -17.17
C THR A 2 21.54 -0.33 -16.76
N ALA A 3 20.74 -1.07 -17.55
CA ALA A 3 19.34 -1.31 -17.23
C ALA A 3 19.22 -1.87 -15.79
N PRO A 4 18.26 -1.40 -14.97
CA PRO A 4 18.04 -1.95 -13.64
C PRO A 4 17.81 -3.46 -13.72
N ASP A 5 18.52 -4.23 -12.90
CA ASP A 5 18.26 -5.66 -12.77
C ASP A 5 16.79 -5.87 -12.35
N PRO A 6 15.97 -6.60 -13.15
CA PRO A 6 14.54 -6.78 -12.89
C PRO A 6 14.28 -7.40 -11.51
N VAL A 7 15.19 -8.24 -11.02
CA VAL A 7 15.08 -8.86 -9.69
C VAL A 7 15.24 -7.81 -8.59
N ARG A 8 16.22 -6.90 -8.74
CA ARG A 8 16.46 -5.81 -7.80
C ARG A 8 15.33 -4.79 -7.82
N ALA A 9 14.80 -4.47 -9.00
CA ALA A 9 13.63 -3.61 -9.16
C ALA A 9 12.40 -4.21 -8.47
N GLY A 10 12.12 -5.50 -8.67
CA GLY A 10 11.01 -6.20 -8.01
C GLY A 10 11.11 -6.17 -6.48
N LYS A 11 12.31 -6.37 -5.93
CA LYS A 11 12.54 -6.29 -4.48
C LYS A 11 12.37 -4.87 -3.93
N ALA A 12 12.84 -3.85 -4.65
CA ALA A 12 12.66 -2.45 -4.28
C ALA A 12 11.18 -2.05 -4.27
N LEU A 13 10.43 -2.42 -5.33
CA LEU A 13 9.00 -2.13 -5.44
C LEU A 13 8.17 -2.85 -4.36
N GLY A 14 8.50 -4.10 -4.03
CA GLY A 14 7.88 -4.81 -2.90
C GLY A 14 8.18 -4.15 -1.55
N GLY A 15 9.39 -3.60 -1.37
CA GLY A 15 9.74 -2.79 -0.20
C GLY A 15 8.97 -1.47 -0.12
N ALA A 16 8.81 -0.79 -1.26
CA ALA A 16 8.02 0.43 -1.35
C ALA A 16 6.53 0.18 -1.04
N ALA A 17 5.95 -0.91 -1.56
CA ALA A 17 4.59 -1.34 -1.22
C ALA A 17 4.41 -1.56 0.29
N ALA A 18 5.38 -2.22 0.94
CA ALA A 18 5.38 -2.42 2.39
C ALA A 18 5.40 -1.07 3.14
N ALA A 19 6.30 -0.17 2.73
CA ALA A 19 6.43 1.14 3.37
C ALA A 19 5.15 1.98 3.24
N ILE A 20 4.49 1.95 2.07
CA ILE A 20 3.21 2.65 1.85
C ILE A 20 2.15 2.12 2.82
N LEU A 21 1.87 0.81 2.85
CA LEU A 21 0.86 0.24 3.74
C LEU A 21 1.16 0.48 5.21
N PHE A 22 2.43 0.46 5.60
CA PHE A 22 2.82 0.72 6.98
C PHE A 22 2.56 2.18 7.37
N LEU A 23 3.00 3.13 6.52
CA LEU A 23 2.75 4.55 6.72
C LEU A 23 1.25 4.86 6.74
N GLU A 24 0.49 4.20 5.87
CA GLU A 24 -0.96 4.30 5.78
C GLU A 24 -1.65 3.79 7.05
N GLY A 25 -1.22 2.64 7.57
CA GLY A 25 -1.69 2.13 8.86
C GLY A 25 -1.43 3.11 10.01
N ILE A 26 -0.25 3.75 10.03
CA ILE A 26 0.06 4.82 11.00
C ILE A 26 -0.86 6.02 10.79
N ALA A 27 -1.09 6.45 9.55
CA ALA A 27 -1.99 7.56 9.24
C ALA A 27 -3.42 7.29 9.74
N VAL A 28 -3.91 6.06 9.60
CA VAL A 28 -5.22 5.61 10.12
C VAL A 28 -5.29 5.74 11.65
N LEU A 29 -4.19 5.51 12.38
CA LEU A 29 -4.16 5.68 13.84
C LEU A 29 -4.29 7.15 14.29
N PHE A 30 -4.01 8.12 13.42
CA PHE A 30 -4.22 9.54 13.72
C PHE A 30 -5.67 10.00 13.50
N VAL A 31 -6.49 9.21 12.80
CA VAL A 31 -7.87 9.53 12.44
C VAL A 31 -8.79 9.73 13.64
N PRO A 32 -8.77 8.89 14.69
CA PRO A 32 -9.60 9.08 15.86
C PRO A 32 -9.40 10.46 16.50
N ARG A 33 -8.18 11.00 16.46
CA ARG A 33 -7.87 12.32 17.00
C ARG A 33 -8.54 13.45 16.20
N GLY A 34 -8.64 13.31 14.88
CA GLY A 34 -9.36 14.26 14.03
C GLY A 34 -10.88 14.17 14.24
N ILE A 35 -11.43 12.95 14.33
CA ILE A 35 -12.87 12.73 14.53
C ILE A 35 -13.33 13.17 15.93
N ALA A 36 -12.49 13.02 16.96
CA ALA A 36 -12.81 13.48 18.30
C ALA A 36 -13.00 15.01 18.40
N GLN A 37 -12.55 15.77 17.39
CA GLN A 37 -12.72 17.22 17.32
C GLN A 37 -13.96 17.67 16.53
N THR A 38 -14.70 16.73 15.92
CA THR A 38 -15.95 17.01 15.21
C THR A 38 -17.18 16.79 16.10
N ASP A 39 -18.28 17.50 15.80
CA ASP A 39 -19.54 17.46 16.57
C ASP A 39 -20.16 16.06 16.70
N ASP A 40 -19.92 15.19 15.69
CA ASP A 40 -20.34 13.79 15.65
C ASP A 40 -19.63 12.90 16.69
N GLY A 41 -18.47 13.35 17.19
CA GLY A 41 -17.67 12.66 18.20
C GLY A 41 -17.09 11.30 17.77
N LEU A 42 -16.26 10.73 18.65
CA LEU A 42 -15.68 9.41 18.47
C LEU A 42 -16.52 8.35 19.20
N THR A 43 -17.25 7.53 18.46
CA THR A 43 -17.96 6.36 19.01
C THR A 43 -17.01 5.17 19.18
N GLY A 44 -17.30 4.30 20.15
CA GLY A 44 -16.50 3.08 20.37
C GLY A 44 -16.43 2.18 19.13
N THR A 45 -17.52 2.09 18.36
CA THR A 45 -17.57 1.33 17.10
C THR A 45 -16.64 1.91 16.03
N ARG A 46 -16.65 3.24 15.82
CA ARG A 46 -15.74 3.92 14.88
C ARG A 46 -14.27 3.69 15.27
N LEU A 47 -13.97 3.80 16.56
CA LEU A 47 -12.62 3.53 17.07
C LEU A 47 -12.18 2.08 16.80
N THR A 48 -13.02 1.09 17.11
CA THR A 48 -12.69 -0.33 16.86
C THR A 48 -12.44 -0.59 15.37
N VAL A 49 -13.29 -0.06 14.47
CA VAL A 49 -13.10 -0.21 13.01
C VAL A 49 -11.77 0.37 12.56
N LEU A 50 -11.41 1.58 13.02
CA LEU A 50 -10.14 2.23 12.65
C LEU A 50 -8.93 1.45 13.17
N LEU A 51 -8.99 0.94 14.40
CA LEU A 51 -7.92 0.12 14.97
C LEU A 51 -7.74 -1.21 14.24
N VAL A 52 -8.84 -1.88 13.89
CA VAL A 52 -8.80 -3.12 13.10
C VAL A 52 -8.21 -2.85 11.72
N LEU A 53 -8.64 -1.78 11.05
CA LEU A 53 -8.10 -1.42 9.74
C LEU A 53 -6.60 -1.09 9.81
N ALA A 54 -6.17 -0.29 10.78
CA ALA A 54 -4.76 0.04 10.98
C ALA A 54 -3.93 -1.23 11.21
N ALA A 55 -4.41 -2.15 12.05
CA ALA A 55 -3.75 -3.42 12.29
C ALA A 55 -3.65 -4.26 10.99
N LEU A 56 -4.72 -4.33 10.19
CA LEU A 56 -4.70 -5.04 8.91
C LEU A 56 -3.68 -4.45 7.92
N LEU A 57 -3.60 -3.12 7.81
CA LEU A 57 -2.63 -2.43 6.95
C LEU A 57 -1.19 -2.72 7.40
N ILE A 58 -0.92 -2.62 8.70
CA ILE A 58 0.40 -2.90 9.28
C ILE A 58 0.77 -4.38 9.06
N LEU A 59 -0.14 -5.32 9.32
CA LEU A 59 0.12 -6.74 9.10
C LEU A 59 0.34 -7.05 7.61
N ALA A 60 -0.48 -6.45 6.73
CA ALA A 60 -0.33 -6.60 5.29
C ALA A 60 0.98 -6.01 4.76
N SER A 61 1.54 -4.98 5.41
CA SER A 61 2.86 -4.43 5.06
C SER A 61 3.96 -5.50 5.15
N GLY A 62 3.90 -6.40 6.14
CA GLY A 62 4.86 -7.49 6.32
C GLY A 62 4.80 -8.56 5.22
N VAL A 63 3.65 -8.71 4.57
CA VAL A 63 3.40 -9.73 3.54
C VAL A 63 3.68 -9.21 2.11
N GLN A 64 3.96 -7.90 1.93
CA GLN A 64 4.18 -7.31 0.60
C GLN A 64 5.36 -7.88 -0.19
N ARG A 65 6.28 -8.58 0.48
CA ARG A 65 7.38 -9.29 -0.19
C ARG A 65 6.91 -10.56 -0.93
N ARG A 66 5.64 -10.97 -0.78
CA ARG A 66 5.04 -12.13 -1.45
C ARG A 66 4.18 -11.71 -2.64
N PRO A 67 4.01 -12.58 -3.66
CA PRO A 67 3.19 -12.28 -4.84
C PRO A 67 1.73 -11.96 -4.50
N GLN A 68 1.20 -12.52 -3.41
CA GLN A 68 -0.16 -12.25 -2.93
C GLN A 68 -0.28 -10.92 -2.17
N GLY A 69 0.83 -10.33 -1.70
CA GLY A 69 0.82 -9.12 -0.89
C GLY A 69 0.19 -7.94 -1.62
N LEU A 70 0.49 -7.77 -2.91
CA LEU A 70 -0.05 -6.67 -3.71
C LEU A 70 -1.56 -6.78 -3.92
N VAL A 71 -2.09 -8.01 -4.02
CA VAL A 71 -3.53 -8.25 -4.12
C VAL A 71 -4.21 -7.87 -2.81
N ILE A 72 -3.65 -8.29 -1.67
CA ILE A 72 -4.15 -7.94 -0.34
C ILE A 72 -4.11 -6.42 -0.12
N GLY A 73 -3.00 -5.78 -0.47
CA GLY A 73 -2.84 -4.33 -0.35
C GLY A 73 -3.87 -3.57 -1.18
N THR A 74 -4.09 -4.00 -2.43
CA THR A 74 -5.12 -3.40 -3.31
C THR A 74 -6.53 -3.61 -2.77
N ALA A 75 -6.82 -4.77 -2.17
CA ALA A 75 -8.10 -5.02 -1.53
C ALA A 75 -8.31 -4.12 -0.29
N LEU A 76 -7.25 -3.84 0.47
CA LEU A 76 -7.28 -2.96 1.66
C LEU A 76 -7.45 -1.47 1.30
N GLN A 77 -7.20 -1.07 0.06
CA GLN A 77 -7.48 0.30 -0.41
C GLN A 77 -8.98 0.64 -0.38
N VAL A 78 -9.87 -0.35 -0.60
CA VAL A 78 -11.32 -0.14 -0.58
C VAL A 78 -11.83 0.26 0.82
N PRO A 79 -11.60 -0.53 1.89
CA PRO A 79 -12.04 -0.13 3.23
C PRO A 79 -11.35 1.13 3.72
N LEU A 80 -10.11 1.40 3.31
CA LEU A 80 -9.48 2.69 3.59
C LEU A 80 -10.23 3.85 2.95
N LEU A 81 -10.53 3.77 1.65
CA LEU A 81 -11.26 4.85 0.97
C LEU A 81 -12.63 5.08 1.61
N LEU A 82 -13.28 4.03 2.11
CA LEU A 82 -14.53 4.13 2.88
C LEU A 82 -14.35 4.88 4.20
N THR A 83 -13.19 4.83 4.85
CA THR A 83 -12.91 5.71 6.02
C THR A 83 -12.90 7.18 5.65
N GLY A 84 -12.64 7.51 4.38
CA GLY A 84 -12.79 8.85 3.82
C GLY A 84 -14.20 9.44 3.94
N LEU A 85 -15.23 8.59 4.07
CA LEU A 85 -16.61 9.06 4.26
C LEU A 85 -16.86 9.64 5.67
N LEU A 86 -15.93 9.44 6.60
CA LEU A 86 -16.05 9.95 7.98
C LEU A 86 -15.69 11.43 8.09
N SER A 87 -14.83 11.96 7.21
CA SER A 87 -14.50 13.40 7.16
C SER A 87 -13.87 13.79 5.81
N GLY A 88 -14.12 15.02 5.35
CA GLY A 88 -13.58 15.49 4.07
C GLY A 88 -12.04 15.46 4.01
N ALA A 89 -11.36 15.75 5.12
CA ALA A 89 -9.91 15.64 5.22
C ALA A 89 -9.42 14.18 5.06
N MET A 90 -10.16 13.22 5.61
CA MET A 90 -9.87 11.80 5.43
C MET A 90 -10.07 11.35 3.99
N TRP A 91 -11.07 11.88 3.31
CA TRP A 91 -11.31 11.59 1.90
C TRP A 91 -10.11 11.99 1.04
N LEU A 92 -9.52 13.17 1.29
CA LEU A 92 -8.32 13.62 0.61
C LEU A 92 -7.09 12.76 0.93
N VAL A 93 -6.85 12.48 2.21
CA VAL A 93 -5.68 11.69 2.63
C VAL A 93 -5.78 10.25 2.13
N GLY A 94 -6.92 9.58 2.32
CA GLY A 94 -7.17 8.23 1.82
C GLY A 94 -7.10 8.17 0.29
N GLY A 95 -7.68 9.16 -0.41
CA GLY A 95 -7.57 9.28 -1.85
C GLY A 95 -6.13 9.44 -2.35
N LEU A 96 -5.30 10.21 -1.64
CA LEU A 96 -3.88 10.36 -1.95
C LEU A 96 -3.13 9.03 -1.80
N PHE A 97 -3.38 8.29 -0.72
CA PHE A 97 -2.78 6.97 -0.53
C PHE A 97 -3.18 5.98 -1.63
N VAL A 98 -4.46 5.93 -1.99
CA VAL A 98 -4.95 5.14 -3.14
C VAL A 98 -4.24 5.55 -4.42
N ALA A 99 -4.09 6.86 -4.68
CA ALA A 99 -3.40 7.35 -5.86
C ALA A 99 -1.93 6.93 -5.90
N ILE A 100 -1.21 7.02 -4.77
CA ILE A 100 0.17 6.56 -4.63
C ILE A 100 0.26 5.05 -4.85
N TRP A 101 -0.68 4.27 -4.31
CA TRP A 101 -0.74 2.82 -4.50
C TRP A 101 -0.94 2.45 -5.97
N LEU A 102 -1.88 3.10 -6.66
CA LEU A 102 -2.13 2.89 -8.09
C LEU A 102 -0.90 3.30 -8.93
N TYR A 103 -0.24 4.40 -8.58
CA TYR A 103 0.99 4.82 -9.23
C TYR A 103 2.11 3.78 -9.05
N LEU A 104 2.26 3.21 -7.85
CA LEU A 104 3.20 2.13 -7.59
C LEU A 104 2.91 0.91 -8.49
N LEU A 105 1.64 0.51 -8.62
CA LEU A 105 1.23 -0.60 -9.50
C LEU A 105 1.52 -0.30 -10.97
N GLN A 106 1.33 0.96 -11.39
CA GLN A 106 1.67 1.40 -12.74
C GLN A 106 3.18 1.32 -13.00
N VAL A 107 4.01 1.89 -12.11
CA VAL A 107 5.48 1.83 -12.21
C VAL A 107 5.95 0.37 -12.24
N ARG A 108 5.33 -0.49 -11.43
CA ARG A 108 5.64 -1.93 -11.44
C ARG A 108 5.28 -2.59 -12.77
N LYS A 109 4.14 -2.22 -13.37
CA LYS A 109 3.76 -2.70 -14.71
C LYS A 109 4.76 -2.26 -15.76
N GLU A 110 5.22 -1.01 -15.70
CA GLU A 110 6.20 -0.45 -16.63
C GLU A 110 7.59 -1.10 -16.48
N LEU A 111 8.03 -1.39 -15.25
CA LEU A 111 9.35 -1.96 -14.98
C LEU A 111 9.41 -3.50 -15.09
N LEU A 112 8.34 -4.20 -14.70
CA LEU A 112 8.32 -5.68 -14.61
C LEU A 112 7.39 -6.33 -15.65
N GLY A 113 6.68 -5.54 -16.46
CA GLY A 113 5.68 -6.03 -17.40
C GLY A 113 4.38 -6.54 -16.76
N SER A 114 4.30 -6.59 -15.42
CA SER A 114 3.12 -7.06 -14.69
C SER A 114 2.90 -6.28 -13.39
N GLN A 115 1.63 -6.04 -13.06
CA GLN A 115 1.21 -5.38 -11.81
C GLN A 115 1.22 -6.34 -10.61
N PHE A 116 0.93 -7.62 -10.82
CA PHE A 116 0.86 -8.63 -9.75
C PHE A 116 1.79 -9.83 -9.96
N GLY A 117 2.42 -9.96 -11.14
CA GLY A 117 3.23 -11.12 -11.50
C GLY A 117 4.65 -11.09 -10.90
N PRO A 118 5.37 -12.22 -10.85
CA PRO A 118 6.76 -12.27 -10.39
C PRO A 118 7.69 -11.41 -11.26
N PRO A 119 8.81 -10.90 -10.71
CA PRO A 119 9.83 -10.25 -11.51
C PRO A 119 10.36 -11.19 -12.62
N PRO A 120 10.65 -10.68 -13.82
CA PRO A 120 11.28 -11.47 -14.88
C PRO A 120 12.57 -12.13 -14.41
N ALA A 121 12.82 -13.37 -14.87
CA ALA A 121 14.09 -14.04 -14.61
C ALA A 121 15.25 -13.24 -15.22
N ALA A 122 16.40 -13.24 -14.53
CA ALA A 122 17.61 -12.59 -15.04
C ALA A 122 18.03 -13.23 -16.37
N PRO A 123 18.55 -12.44 -17.34
CA PRO A 123 19.11 -12.99 -18.57
C PRO A 123 20.22 -14.00 -18.26
N PRO A 124 20.37 -15.08 -19.05
CA PRO A 124 21.46 -16.03 -18.87
C PRO A 124 22.82 -15.31 -18.97
N PRO A 125 23.82 -15.73 -18.17
CA PRO A 125 25.15 -15.14 -18.23
C PRO A 125 25.71 -15.28 -19.66
N PRO A 126 26.50 -14.30 -20.14
CA PRO A 126 27.15 -14.41 -21.45
C PRO A 126 28.03 -15.67 -21.50
N PRO A 127 28.14 -16.33 -22.66
CA PRO A 127 28.98 -17.51 -22.80
C PRO A 127 30.41 -17.17 -22.37
N ALA A 128 30.99 -18.00 -21.52
CA ALA A 128 32.41 -17.92 -21.18
C ALA A 128 33.21 -18.23 -22.46
N GLY A 129 33.77 -17.18 -23.07
CA GLY A 129 34.73 -17.29 -24.16
C GLY A 129 36.12 -17.66 -23.67
#